data_AF-A0A840C1V6-F1
#
_entry.id   AF-A0A840C1V6-F1
#
_cell.length_a   1.000
_cell.length_b   1.000
_cell.length_c   1.000
_cell.angle_alpha   90.00
_cell.angle_beta   90.00
_cell.angle_gamma   90.00
#
_symmetry.space_group_name_H-M   'P 1'
#
loop_
_entity.id
_entity.type
_entity.pdbx_description
1 polymer ?
#
loop_
_entity_poly.entity_id
_entity_poly.type
_entity_poly.pdbx_seq_one_letter_code
_entity_poly.pdbx_strand_id
1 'polypeptide(L)'
;MDLEAVIVDAGAEVVGLCRSVGEALSTLDTTRVDVAILDFGVSDGTVAELAHRLTANGTPFCFYTGQVATDPRLAAWHAPKIIQKPAQPRAIVDTLATLAGR
;
A
#
# COMPACT_ATOMS: atom_id res chain seq x y z
N MET A 1 -5.39 11.44 10.22
CA MET A 1 -5.24 11.79 8.80
C MET A 1 -6.09 10.83 8.02
N ASP A 2 -6.97 11.35 7.18
CA ASP A 2 -7.80 10.53 6.30
C ASP A 2 -7.03 10.33 4.99
N LEU A 3 -6.64 9.08 4.72
CA LEU A 3 -5.84 8.74 3.55
C LEU A 3 -6.66 8.82 2.27
N GLU A 4 -7.96 8.51 2.34
CA GLU A 4 -8.87 8.53 1.21
C GLU A 4 -9.04 9.97 0.72
N ALA A 5 -9.29 10.90 1.65
CA ALA A 5 -9.40 12.32 1.33
C ALA A 5 -8.13 12.85 0.63
N VAL A 6 -6.95 12.46 1.10
CA VAL A 6 -5.66 12.88 0.49
C VAL A 6 -5.52 12.37 -0.95
N ILE A 7 -5.95 11.13 -1.22
CA ILE A 7 -5.87 10.52 -2.55
C ILE A 7 -6.88 11.17 -3.51
N VAL A 8 -8.11 11.37 -3.03
CA VAL A 8 -9.18 12.02 -3.81
C VAL A 8 -8.83 13.47 -4.13
N ASP A 9 -8.31 14.23 -3.17
CA ASP A 9 -7.87 15.61 -3.38
C ASP A 9 -6.70 15.72 -4.39
N ALA A 10 -5.90 14.66 -4.52
CA ALA A 10 -4.85 14.56 -5.51
C ALA A 10 -5.35 14.16 -6.91
N GLY A 11 -6.66 13.91 -7.07
CA GLY A 11 -7.30 13.55 -8.34
C GLY A 11 -7.27 12.05 -8.67
N ALA A 12 -6.94 11.19 -7.70
CA ALA A 12 -7.00 9.74 -7.86
C ALA A 12 -8.32 9.16 -7.33
N GLU A 13 -8.69 7.98 -7.82
CA GLU A 13 -9.88 7.26 -7.38
C GLU A 13 -9.52 6.18 -6.35
N VAL A 14 -10.26 6.14 -5.24
CA VAL A 14 -10.13 5.05 -4.26
C VAL A 14 -11.04 3.90 -4.67
N VAL A 15 -10.48 2.96 -5.43
CA VAL A 15 -11.21 1.79 -5.96
C VAL A 15 -11.40 0.65 -4.95
N GLY A 16 -10.73 0.72 -3.79
CA GLY A 16 -10.83 -0.29 -2.75
C GLY A 16 -10.24 0.19 -1.43
N LEU A 17 -11.09 0.36 -0.42
CA LEU A 17 -10.70 0.59 0.95
C LEU A 17 -10.98 -0.66 1.77
N CYS A 18 -9.92 -1.42 2.06
CA CYS A 18 -10.05 -2.69 2.76
C CYS A 18 -9.54 -2.55 4.20
N ARG A 19 -10.35 -2.98 5.17
CA ARG A 19 -10.00 -2.96 6.61
C ARG A 19 -9.40 -4.28 7.09
N SER A 20 -9.36 -5.29 6.22
CA SER A 20 -8.76 -6.60 6.48
C SER A 20 -8.07 -7.15 5.24
N VAL A 21 -7.14 -8.09 5.44
CA VAL A 21 -6.47 -8.75 4.31
C VAL A 21 -7.42 -9.60 3.47
N GLY A 22 -8.37 -10.30 4.08
CA GLY A 22 -9.34 -11.11 3.33
C GLY A 22 -10.20 -10.26 2.39
N GLU A 23 -10.61 -9.07 2.84
CA GLU A 23 -11.30 -8.09 2.01
C GLU A 23 -10.40 -7.60 0.87
N ALA A 24 -9.15 -7.23 1.18
CA ALA A 24 -8.20 -6.78 0.17
C ALA A 24 -7.89 -7.84 -0.90
N LEU A 25 -7.76 -9.11 -0.51
CA LEU A 25 -7.57 -10.22 -1.46
C LEU A 25 -8.80 -10.38 -2.37
N SER A 26 -10.00 -10.35 -1.80
CA SER A 26 -11.26 -10.46 -2.57
C SER A 26 -11.43 -9.28 -3.53
N THR A 27 -11.06 -8.07 -3.12
CA THR A 27 -11.04 -6.89 -3.99
C THR A 27 -10.03 -7.06 -5.11
N LEU A 28 -8.81 -7.54 -4.85
CA LEU A 28 -7.80 -7.75 -5.89
C LEU A 28 -8.19 -8.81 -6.93
N ASP A 29 -9.09 -9.74 -6.59
CA ASP A 29 -9.62 -10.73 -7.53
C ASP A 29 -10.69 -10.16 -8.47
N THR A 30 -11.35 -9.06 -8.09
CA THR A 30 -12.51 -8.51 -8.82
C THR A 30 -12.27 -7.10 -9.38
N THR A 31 -11.27 -6.41 -8.85
CA THR A 31 -10.98 -5.00 -9.15
C THR A 31 -9.51 -4.88 -9.52
N ARG A 32 -9.26 -4.26 -10.68
CA ARG A 32 -7.89 -3.84 -11.04
C ARG A 32 -7.53 -2.58 -10.28
N VAL A 33 -6.30 -2.54 -9.78
CA VAL A 33 -5.75 -1.42 -9.03
C VAL A 33 -4.43 -1.03 -9.67
N ASP A 34 -4.25 0.26 -9.92
CA ASP A 34 -3.02 0.81 -10.52
C ASP A 34 -1.89 0.92 -9.51
N VAL A 35 -2.22 1.25 -8.25
CA VAL A 35 -1.27 1.35 -7.14
C VAL A 35 -1.95 1.07 -5.81
N ALA A 36 -1.27 0.37 -4.90
CA ALA A 36 -1.81 0.04 -3.58
C ALA A 36 -0.95 0.57 -2.41
N ILE A 37 -1.61 0.90 -1.30
CA ILE A 37 -0.98 1.19 -0.01
C ILE A 37 -1.29 0.05 0.95
N LEU A 38 -0.26 -0.59 1.51
CA LEU A 38 -0.41 -1.63 2.54
C LEU A 38 -0.06 -1.09 3.92
N ASP A 39 -1.00 -1.13 4.85
CA ASP A 39 -0.71 -0.81 6.25
C ASP A 39 0.05 -1.95 6.94
N PHE A 40 1.29 -1.71 7.33
CA PHE A 40 2.14 -2.72 7.99
C PHE A 40 1.92 -2.81 9.52
N GLY A 41 1.00 -2.01 10.08
CA GLY A 41 0.70 -1.99 11.51
C GLY A 41 -0.09 -3.19 12.03
N VAL A 42 -0.35 -4.20 11.18
CA VAL A 42 -1.10 -5.41 11.56
C VAL A 42 -0.13 -6.43 12.17
N SER A 43 -0.36 -6.76 13.43
CA SER A 43 0.57 -7.53 14.29
C SER A 43 0.72 -9.01 13.96
N ASP A 44 0.08 -9.54 12.93
CA ASP A 44 0.20 -10.96 12.58
C ASP A 44 0.06 -11.17 11.07
N GLY A 45 0.80 -12.15 10.54
CA GLY A 45 1.03 -12.35 9.11
C GLY A 45 -0.25 -12.31 8.26
N THR A 46 -0.16 -11.68 7.08
CA THR A 46 -1.15 -11.65 5.96
C THR A 46 -0.82 -10.51 4.97
N VAL A 47 -0.16 -9.43 5.42
CA VAL A 47 0.35 -8.35 4.53
C VAL A 47 1.34 -8.89 3.48
N ALA A 48 2.09 -9.93 3.83
CA ALA A 48 3.01 -10.59 2.90
C ALA A 48 2.27 -11.23 1.71
N GLU A 49 1.13 -11.86 1.95
CA GLU A 49 0.30 -12.47 0.91
C GLU A 49 -0.29 -11.41 -0.02
N LEU A 50 -0.74 -10.28 0.51
CA LEU A 50 -1.18 -9.15 -0.31
C LEU A 50 -0.05 -8.62 -1.18
N ALA A 51 1.13 -8.41 -0.61
CA ALA A 51 2.29 -7.94 -1.35
C ALA A 51 2.69 -8.95 -2.45
N HIS A 52 2.62 -10.26 -2.19
CA HIS A 52 2.84 -11.29 -3.21
C HIS A 52 1.76 -11.26 -4.30
N ARG A 53 0.49 -11.12 -3.94
CA ARG A 53 -0.62 -11.03 -4.91
C ARG A 53 -0.46 -9.80 -5.81
N LEU A 54 -0.17 -8.63 -5.24
CA LEU A 54 0.08 -7.40 -5.98
C LEU A 54 1.28 -7.55 -6.91
N THR A 55 2.37 -8.17 -6.44
CA THR A 55 3.55 -8.48 -7.26
C THR A 55 3.19 -9.39 -8.43
N ALA A 56 2.44 -10.45 -8.18
CA ALA A 56 1.99 -11.40 -9.21
C ALA A 56 1.06 -10.74 -10.25
N ASN A 57 0.26 -9.77 -9.81
CA ASN A 57 -0.62 -8.99 -10.69
C ASN A 57 0.12 -7.85 -11.42
N GLY A 58 1.41 -7.62 -11.12
CA GLY A 58 2.18 -6.50 -11.67
C GLY A 58 1.77 -5.14 -11.11
N THR A 59 0.98 -5.10 -10.05
CA THR A 59 0.51 -3.86 -9.42
C THR A 59 1.60 -3.33 -8.47
N PRO A 60 2.13 -2.11 -8.70
CA PRO A 60 3.07 -1.49 -7.78
C PRO A 60 2.41 -1.10 -6.46
N PHE A 61 3.18 -1.14 -5.36
CA PHE A 61 2.66 -0.82 -4.04
C PHE A 61 3.71 -0.23 -3.11
N CYS A 62 3.26 0.42 -2.03
CA CYS A 62 4.10 0.87 -0.93
C CYS A 62 3.55 0.41 0.43
N PHE A 63 4.45 0.21 1.39
CA PHE A 63 4.11 -0.05 2.78
C PHE A 63 3.97 1.24 3.56
N TYR A 64 2.85 1.42 4.26
CA TYR A 64 2.61 2.52 5.17
C TYR A 64 2.73 2.02 6.61
N THR A 65 3.86 2.31 7.28
CA THR A 65 4.22 1.69 8.57
C THR A 65 4.68 2.72 9.59
N GLY A 66 4.26 2.55 10.85
CA GLY A 66 4.80 3.33 11.98
C GLY A 66 5.95 2.64 12.69
N GLN A 67 6.16 1.35 12.45
CA GLN A 67 7.33 0.63 12.95
C GLN A 67 8.48 0.81 11.95
N VAL A 68 9.66 1.08 12.50
CA VAL A 68 10.87 1.47 11.78
C VAL A 68 11.12 0.53 10.60
N ALA A 69 11.53 1.09 9.45
CA ALA A 69 11.86 0.39 8.20
C ALA A 69 12.91 -0.75 8.31
N THR A 70 13.37 -1.03 9.53
CA THR A 70 14.24 -2.15 9.90
C THR A 70 13.47 -3.41 10.32
N ASP A 71 12.15 -3.48 10.13
CA ASP A 71 11.40 -4.72 10.37
C ASP A 71 11.95 -5.84 9.47
N PRO A 72 12.47 -6.96 10.04
CA PRO A 72 13.04 -8.06 9.27
C PRO A 72 12.06 -8.65 8.27
N ARG A 73 10.75 -8.53 8.50
CA ARG A 73 9.72 -8.98 7.56
C ARG A 73 9.84 -8.21 6.25
N LEU A 74 10.09 -6.90 6.29
CA LEU A 74 10.27 -6.07 5.09
C LEU A 74 11.52 -6.44 4.26
N ALA A 75 12.50 -7.13 4.87
CA ALA A 75 13.68 -7.61 4.17
C ALA A 75 13.38 -8.69 3.13
N ALA A 76 12.19 -9.32 3.17
CA ALA A 76 11.75 -10.26 2.14
C ALA A 76 11.45 -9.59 0.78
N TRP A 77 11.35 -8.26 0.74
CA TRP A 77 11.12 -7.51 -0.50
C TRP A 77 12.41 -6.86 -1.00
N HIS A 78 12.70 -6.99 -2.28
CA HIS A 78 13.82 -6.29 -2.91
C HIS A 78 13.45 -4.81 -3.12
N ALA A 79 14.05 -3.92 -2.31
CA ALA A 79 13.86 -2.47 -2.35
C ALA A 79 12.40 -1.99 -2.21
N PRO A 80 11.70 -2.33 -1.10
CA PRO A 80 10.33 -1.92 -0.88
C PRO A 80 10.20 -0.39 -0.81
N LYS A 81 9.12 0.15 -1.38
CA LYS A 81 8.74 1.55 -1.13
C LYS A 81 8.03 1.61 0.21
N ILE A 82 8.59 2.39 1.13
CA ILE A 82 8.10 2.52 2.50
C ILE A 82 7.78 3.99 2.77
N ILE A 83 6.58 4.23 3.28
CA ILE A 83 6.13 5.51 3.82
C ILE A 83 6.04 5.35 5.33
N GLN A 84 6.85 6.10 6.07
CA GLN A 84 6.86 6.04 7.52
C GLN A 84 5.72 6.90 8.11
N LYS A 85 4.98 6.36 9.07
CA LYS A 85 3.99 7.09 9.87
C LYS A 85 4.69 7.90 10.97
N PRO A 86 4.22 9.13 11.27
CA PRO A 86 3.25 9.89 10.49
C PRO A 86 3.88 10.47 9.21
N ALA A 87 3.19 10.33 8.08
CA ALA A 87 3.62 10.93 6.81
C ALA A 87 2.82 12.20 6.52
N GLN A 88 3.43 13.13 5.76
CA GLN A 88 2.70 14.27 5.21
C GLN A 88 1.87 13.84 3.99
N PRO A 89 0.69 14.41 3.74
CA PRO A 89 -0.16 14.06 2.60
C PRO A 89 0.59 14.08 1.27
N ARG A 90 1.42 15.11 1.07
CA ARG A 90 2.24 15.27 -0.12
C ARG A 90 3.21 14.11 -0.34
N ALA A 91 3.86 13.60 0.71
CA ALA A 91 4.78 12.48 0.59
C ALA A 91 4.07 11.19 0.16
N ILE A 92 2.82 11.01 0.58
CA ILE A 92 1.98 9.88 0.16
C ILE A 92 1.66 10.00 -1.33
N VAL A 93 1.14 11.16 -1.74
CA VAL A 93 0.78 11.43 -3.15
C VAL A 93 1.99 11.30 -4.07
N ASP A 94 3.14 11.90 -3.72
CA ASP A 94 4.36 11.83 -4.52
C ASP A 94 4.85 10.37 -4.69
N THR A 95 4.73 9.57 -3.63
CA THR A 95 5.09 8.14 -3.67
C THR A 95 4.14 7.37 -4.59
N LEU A 96 2.82 7.59 -4.45
CA LEU A 96 1.82 6.95 -5.30
C LEU A 96 1.99 7.34 -6.77
N ALA A 97 2.20 8.62 -7.07
CA ALA A 97 2.44 9.10 -8.43
C ALA A 97 3.69 8.46 -9.05
N THR A 98 4.77 8.33 -8.26
CA THR A 98 6.00 7.65 -8.69
C THR A 98 5.81 6.15 -8.91
N LEU A 99 4.83 5.53 -8.26
CA LEU A 99 4.50 4.11 -8.42
C LEU A 99 3.58 3.88 -9.62
N ALA A 100 2.56 4.72 -9.82
CA ALA A 100 1.57 4.60 -10.89
C ALA A 100 2.12 5.02 -12.27
N GLY A 101 3.04 5.98 -12.33
CA GLY A 101 3.65 6.47 -13.58
C GLY A 101 4.83 5.63 -14.09
N ARG A 102 4.90 4.34 -13.72
CA ARG A 102 5.99 3.42 -14.07
C ARG A 102 5.70 2.62 -15.32
#